data_AF-A0A8W8JJY2-F1
#
_entry.id   AF-A0A8W8JJY2-F1
#
_cell.length_a   1.000
_cell.length_b   1.000
_cell.length_c   1.000
_cell.angle_alpha   90.00
_cell.angle_beta   90.00
_cell.angle_gamma   90.00
#
_symmetry.space_group_name_H-M   'P 1'
#
loop_
_entity.id
_entity.type
_entity.pdbx_description
1 polymer ?
#
loop_
_entity_poly.entity_id
_entity_poly.type
_entity_poly.pdbx_seq_one_letter_code
_entity_poly.pdbx_strand_id
1 'polypeptide(L)'
;MKISLHLLTSLTLTQLFITLIVFVHCVESTYYCSTAGGVDPCTLAETLYEPYARTGNCEYNGVYAPCDRYITPGWYKSDDLVLDNCPVLNSCGAVYPIWMNGTFPQVADGVVSRTLCKTGFGGCCVRQYDLQIKNCGTSYVYCLPALDSCPERLCFGTNGTCEYPTTVAITTTVAITTTAVVDSTVSLREYRNLKTRYVVAIVAVILLVISLSGFATLMSFCYIKKRRKDREISQSRVELATDETGVESNGSPPHLHFQPK
;
A
#
# COMPACT_ATOMS: atom_id res chain seq x y z
N MET A 1 8.07 -35.20 -24.80
CA MET A 1 7.31 -34.66 -23.64
C MET A 1 8.17 -33.79 -22.69
N LYS A 2 9.33 -33.25 -23.12
CA LYS A 2 10.20 -32.39 -22.28
C LYS A 2 9.97 -30.88 -22.51
N ILE A 3 9.63 -30.48 -23.73
CA ILE A 3 9.39 -29.07 -24.10
C ILE A 3 8.21 -28.44 -23.33
N SER A 4 7.17 -29.24 -23.05
CA SER A 4 5.98 -28.77 -22.32
C SER A 4 6.22 -28.45 -20.85
N LEU A 5 7.21 -29.07 -20.20
CA LEU A 5 7.53 -28.84 -18.79
C LEU A 5 8.40 -27.58 -18.62
N HIS A 6 9.32 -27.34 -19.56
CA HIS A 6 10.11 -26.10 -19.61
C HIS A 6 9.25 -24.87 -19.90
N LEU A 7 8.24 -24.99 -20.77
CA LEU A 7 7.33 -23.87 -21.04
C LEU A 7 6.45 -23.53 -19.81
N LEU A 8 5.96 -24.55 -19.10
CA LEU A 8 5.14 -24.38 -17.91
C LEU A 8 5.95 -23.75 -16.75
N THR A 9 7.18 -24.21 -16.55
CA THR A 9 8.08 -23.67 -15.51
C THR A 9 8.51 -22.24 -15.80
N SER A 10 8.78 -21.90 -17.06
CA SER A 10 9.05 -20.52 -17.50
C SER A 10 7.85 -19.59 -17.27
N LEU A 11 6.63 -20.06 -17.52
CA LEU A 11 5.40 -19.28 -17.30
C LEU A 11 5.15 -19.02 -15.81
N THR A 12 5.40 -20.01 -14.95
CA THR A 12 5.25 -19.84 -13.48
C THR A 12 6.30 -18.91 -12.89
N LEU A 13 7.54 -18.96 -13.39
CA LEU A 13 8.63 -18.08 -12.93
C LEU A 13 8.36 -16.62 -13.30
N THR A 14 7.91 -16.36 -14.53
CA THR A 14 7.54 -15.00 -14.97
C THR A 14 6.36 -14.45 -14.19
N GLN A 15 5.33 -15.26 -13.91
CA GLN A 15 4.20 -14.86 -13.09
C GLN A 15 4.61 -14.53 -11.65
N LEU A 16 5.50 -15.33 -11.04
CA LEU A 16 6.02 -15.08 -9.69
C LEU A 16 6.80 -13.75 -9.64
N PHE A 17 7.60 -13.47 -10.68
CA PHE A 17 8.37 -12.25 -10.81
C PHE A 17 7.47 -11.01 -10.95
N ILE A 18 6.41 -11.10 -11.75
CA ILE A 18 5.41 -10.03 -11.89
C ILE A 18 4.68 -9.79 -10.57
N THR A 19 4.27 -10.85 -9.86
CA THR A 19 3.62 -10.69 -8.55
C THR A 19 4.54 -10.08 -7.51
N LEU A 20 5.84 -10.41 -7.54
CA LEU A 20 6.83 -9.82 -6.65
C LEU A 20 7.05 -8.34 -6.99
N ILE A 21 7.17 -7.98 -8.26
CA ILE A 21 7.28 -6.59 -8.71
C ILE A 21 6.06 -5.78 -8.30
N VAL A 22 4.84 -6.30 -8.51
CA VAL A 22 3.60 -5.64 -8.10
C VAL A 22 3.52 -5.53 -6.58
N PHE A 23 3.91 -6.56 -5.84
CA PHE A 23 3.97 -6.50 -4.37
C PHE A 23 4.96 -5.43 -3.90
N VAL A 24 6.18 -5.38 -4.46
CA VAL A 24 7.20 -4.37 -4.16
C VAL A 24 6.71 -2.95 -4.48
N HIS A 25 6.11 -2.72 -5.65
CA HIS A 25 5.55 -1.40 -6.00
C HIS A 25 4.31 -1.03 -5.17
N CYS A 26 3.54 -2.02 -4.72
CA CYS A 26 2.46 -1.82 -3.76
C CYS A 26 3.04 -1.42 -2.40
N VAL A 27 4.14 -2.07 -1.97
CA VAL A 27 4.83 -1.75 -0.72
C VAL A 27 5.45 -0.34 -0.77
N GLU A 28 6.12 0.05 -1.86
CA GLU A 28 6.65 1.41 -2.05
C GLU A 28 5.56 2.48 -2.09
N SER A 29 4.40 2.17 -2.69
CA SER A 29 3.22 3.05 -2.70
C SER A 29 2.50 3.11 -1.34
N THR A 30 2.85 2.24 -0.38
CA THR A 30 2.19 2.18 0.93
C THR A 30 2.93 2.90 2.05
N TYR A 31 4.19 3.30 1.87
CA TYR A 31 4.89 4.08 2.88
C TYR A 31 4.73 5.57 2.58
N TYR A 32 3.77 6.22 3.25
CA TYR A 32 3.46 7.65 3.08
C TYR A 32 4.62 8.58 3.46
N CYS A 33 5.68 8.05 4.09
CA CYS A 33 6.93 8.76 4.36
C CYS A 33 7.98 8.59 3.25
N SER A 34 7.75 7.75 2.24
CA SER A 34 8.65 7.66 1.10
C SER A 34 8.54 8.92 0.24
N THR A 35 9.66 9.61 0.03
CA THR A 35 9.71 10.81 -0.81
C THR A 35 9.90 10.43 -2.27
N ALA A 36 9.14 11.06 -3.17
CA ALA A 36 9.28 10.81 -4.61
C ALA A 36 10.71 11.16 -5.05
N GLY A 37 11.40 10.21 -5.71
CA GLY A 37 12.76 10.42 -6.22
C GLY A 37 13.84 10.58 -5.14
N GLY A 38 13.58 10.18 -3.88
CA GLY A 38 14.55 10.28 -2.80
C GLY A 38 14.87 11.71 -2.36
N VAL A 39 13.98 12.66 -2.65
CA VAL A 39 14.11 14.06 -2.25
C VAL A 39 14.14 14.17 -0.73
N ASP A 40 14.98 15.07 -0.21
CA ASP A 40 15.11 15.29 1.23
C ASP A 40 13.81 15.84 1.84
N PRO A 41 13.20 15.20 2.86
CA PRO A 41 11.99 15.72 3.48
C PRO A 41 12.15 17.13 4.07
N CYS A 42 13.38 17.57 4.37
CA CYS A 42 13.67 18.94 4.79
C CYS A 42 13.28 20.01 3.77
N THR A 43 13.18 19.68 2.48
CA THR A 43 12.89 20.65 1.41
C THR A 43 11.44 20.64 0.93
N LEU A 44 10.67 19.59 1.26
CA LEU A 44 9.32 19.39 0.73
C LEU A 44 8.22 19.32 1.81
N ALA A 45 8.59 19.20 3.08
CA ALA A 45 7.62 19.06 4.17
C ALA A 45 6.71 20.30 4.28
N GLU A 46 5.40 20.04 4.44
CA GLU A 46 4.38 21.08 4.58
C GLU A 46 4.27 21.56 6.03
N THR A 47 3.70 22.75 6.24
CA THR A 47 3.38 23.19 7.61
C THR A 47 2.23 22.34 8.17
N LEU A 48 2.28 22.06 9.48
CA LEU A 48 1.20 21.35 10.17
C LEU A 48 -0.16 22.02 9.98
N TYR A 49 -1.18 21.18 9.73
CA TYR A 49 -2.57 21.59 9.72
C TYR A 49 -2.99 22.08 11.12
N GLU A 50 -3.75 23.19 11.20
CA GLU A 50 -4.20 23.77 12.47
C GLU A 50 -3.05 23.96 13.49
N PRO A 51 -2.05 24.81 13.25
CA PRO A 51 -0.88 24.91 14.15
C PRO A 51 -1.18 25.48 15.55
N TYR A 52 -2.36 26.08 15.73
CA TYR A 52 -2.75 26.80 16.94
C TYR A 52 -3.01 25.89 18.16
N ALA A 53 -2.78 26.45 19.35
CA ALA A 53 -3.04 25.84 20.65
C ALA A 53 -2.50 24.39 20.84
N ARG A 54 -1.41 24.03 20.14
CA ARG A 54 -0.75 22.70 20.24
C ARG A 54 0.29 22.59 21.37
N THR A 55 0.53 23.65 22.13
CA THR A 55 1.56 23.66 23.17
C THR A 55 1.10 22.98 24.46
N GLY A 56 2.04 22.39 25.20
CA GLY A 56 1.78 21.61 26.42
C GLY A 56 1.02 22.36 27.52
N ASN A 57 1.07 23.69 27.54
CA ASN A 57 0.31 24.52 28.48
C ASN A 57 -1.13 24.83 28.04
N CYS A 58 -1.52 24.48 26.81
CA CYS A 58 -2.85 24.82 26.30
C CYS A 58 -3.89 23.81 26.67
N GLU A 59 -4.86 24.24 27.48
CA GLU A 59 -5.96 23.40 27.90
C GLU A 59 -6.98 23.19 26.77
N TYR A 60 -7.56 21.99 26.73
CA TYR A 60 -8.73 21.69 25.91
C TYR A 60 -9.95 22.48 26.40
N ASN A 61 -10.47 23.37 25.56
CA ASN A 61 -11.57 24.27 25.95
C ASN A 61 -12.98 23.72 25.65
N GLY A 62 -13.09 22.54 25.02
CA GLY A 62 -14.38 21.92 24.66
C GLY A 62 -15.19 22.61 23.55
N VAL A 63 -14.84 23.84 23.18
CA VAL A 63 -15.53 24.65 22.15
C VAL A 63 -14.87 24.44 20.80
N TYR A 64 -13.55 24.57 20.75
CA TYR A 64 -12.72 24.22 19.61
C TYR A 64 -12.09 22.85 19.90
N ALA A 65 -12.47 21.85 19.11
CA ALA A 65 -11.95 20.49 19.23
C ALA A 65 -11.09 20.10 18.02
N PRO A 66 -9.94 20.76 17.81
CA PRO A 66 -9.03 20.41 16.74
C PRO A 66 -8.56 18.95 16.90
N CYS A 67 -8.33 18.26 15.78
CA CYS A 67 -8.09 16.82 15.80
C CYS A 67 -7.18 16.34 14.67
N ASP A 68 -6.12 15.62 15.04
CA ASP A 68 -5.12 15.09 14.11
C ASP A 68 -5.54 13.78 13.43
N ARG A 69 -6.76 13.28 13.70
CA ARG A 69 -7.38 12.22 12.90
C ARG A 69 -7.50 12.58 11.42
N TYR A 70 -7.59 13.87 11.12
CA TYR A 70 -7.82 14.37 9.76
C TYR A 70 -6.53 14.87 9.08
N ILE A 71 -5.37 14.74 9.73
CA ILE A 71 -4.10 15.04 9.06
C ILE A 71 -3.90 14.06 7.91
N THR A 72 -3.40 14.55 6.78
CA THR A 72 -3.04 13.67 5.66
C THR A 72 -1.70 13.02 6.02
N PRO A 73 -1.55 11.69 5.96
CA PRO A 73 -0.28 11.09 6.29
C PRO A 73 0.85 11.60 5.37
N GLY A 74 1.96 12.06 5.95
CA GLY A 74 3.05 12.66 5.18
C GLY A 74 4.05 13.44 6.02
N TRP A 75 4.98 14.10 5.34
CA TRP A 75 6.04 14.91 5.97
C TRP A 75 5.56 16.33 6.30
N TYR A 76 5.70 16.70 7.56
CA TYR A 76 5.35 18.00 8.09
C TYR A 76 6.56 18.68 8.76
N LYS A 77 6.71 19.97 8.55
CA LYS A 77 7.70 20.82 9.22
C LYS A 77 7.08 21.49 10.43
N SER A 78 7.82 21.50 11.54
CA SER A 78 7.52 22.33 12.70
C SER A 78 8.77 23.03 13.19
N ASP A 79 8.63 24.29 13.56
CA ASP A 79 9.68 25.08 14.21
C ASP A 79 9.73 24.78 15.72
N ASP A 80 8.58 24.50 16.32
CA ASP A 80 8.48 23.97 17.68
C ASP A 80 8.77 22.46 17.71
N LEU A 81 9.38 22.01 18.82
CA LEU A 81 9.64 20.58 19.04
C LEU A 81 8.38 19.86 19.51
N VAL A 82 8.15 18.66 18.99
CA VAL A 82 7.17 17.74 19.61
C VAL A 82 7.54 17.52 21.09
N LEU A 83 6.60 17.35 22.00
CA LEU A 83 6.97 16.97 23.37
C LEU A 83 7.65 15.60 23.37
N ASP A 84 8.74 15.46 24.11
CA ASP A 84 9.47 14.20 24.30
C ASP A 84 9.24 13.56 25.68
N ASN A 85 8.38 14.18 26.48
CA ASN A 85 7.92 13.72 27.77
C ASN A 85 6.41 13.63 27.81
N CYS A 86 5.90 12.74 28.67
CA CYS A 86 4.48 12.53 28.85
C CYS A 86 3.75 13.80 29.35
N PRO A 87 2.85 14.39 28.56
CA PRO A 87 2.00 15.48 29.01
C PRO A 87 0.81 14.96 29.82
N VAL A 88 0.18 15.85 30.59
CA VAL A 88 -1.06 15.56 31.31
C VAL A 88 -2.26 15.52 30.35
N LEU A 89 -3.34 14.86 30.73
CA LEU A 89 -4.60 14.91 29.97
C LEU A 89 -5.10 16.35 29.83
N ASN A 90 -5.89 16.60 28.78
CA ASN A 90 -6.45 17.91 28.44
C ASN A 90 -5.43 18.99 28.06
N SER A 91 -4.16 18.66 27.78
CA SER A 91 -3.18 19.60 27.24
C SER A 91 -3.13 19.63 25.71
N CYS A 92 -2.36 20.57 25.14
CA CYS A 92 -2.17 20.70 23.69
C CYS A 92 -3.48 20.92 22.91
N GLY A 93 -4.46 21.53 23.58
CA GLY A 93 -5.77 21.81 23.03
C GLY A 93 -6.56 20.55 22.65
N ALA A 94 -6.29 19.42 23.30
CA ALA A 94 -6.92 18.12 23.06
C ALA A 94 -7.16 17.36 24.37
N VAL A 95 -8.16 16.47 24.41
CA VAL A 95 -8.38 15.60 25.58
C VAL A 95 -7.25 14.58 25.72
N TYR A 96 -6.80 14.04 24.58
CA TYR A 96 -5.76 13.01 24.52
C TYR A 96 -4.53 13.53 23.75
N PRO A 97 -3.58 14.16 24.47
CA PRO A 97 -2.38 14.65 23.84
C PRO A 97 -1.46 13.50 23.39
N ILE A 98 -0.78 13.71 22.27
CA ILE A 98 0.21 12.80 21.71
C ILE A 98 1.61 13.43 21.83
N TRP A 99 2.57 12.64 22.28
CA TRP A 99 3.97 13.04 22.49
C TRP A 99 4.90 11.98 21.89
N MET A 100 6.17 12.31 21.70
CA MET A 100 7.18 11.41 21.17
C MET A 100 7.91 10.68 22.29
N ASN A 101 7.93 9.36 22.25
CA ASN A 101 8.81 8.54 23.06
C ASN A 101 10.14 8.30 22.33
N GLY A 102 11.21 8.93 22.82
CA GLY A 102 12.57 8.80 22.31
C GLY A 102 13.29 10.14 22.23
N THR A 103 14.57 10.12 21.85
CA THR A 103 15.40 11.34 21.77
C THR A 103 15.36 11.96 20.38
N PHE A 104 15.54 13.28 20.30
CA PHE A 104 15.65 13.96 19.01
C PHE A 104 16.91 13.54 18.24
N PRO A 105 16.83 13.33 16.92
CA PRO A 105 18.02 13.11 16.10
C PRO A 105 18.90 14.35 16.03
N GLN A 106 20.20 14.10 15.85
CA GLN A 106 21.16 15.07 15.35
C GLN A 106 21.05 15.17 13.83
N VAL A 107 21.59 16.25 13.25
CA VAL A 107 21.61 16.44 11.78
C VAL A 107 22.27 15.27 11.06
N ALA A 108 23.35 14.71 11.63
CA ALA A 108 24.09 13.60 11.06
C ALA A 108 23.32 12.26 11.06
N ASP A 109 22.28 12.12 11.88
CA ASP A 109 21.52 10.88 12.00
C ASP A 109 20.56 10.66 10.83
N GLY A 110 20.25 11.71 10.06
CA GLY A 110 19.30 11.64 8.96
C GLY A 110 17.86 11.35 9.43
N VAL A 111 17.15 10.51 8.69
CA VAL A 111 15.79 10.07 9.05
C VAL A 111 15.88 8.92 10.04
N VAL A 112 15.24 9.07 11.21
CA VAL A 112 15.21 8.04 12.25
C VAL A 112 13.78 7.71 12.66
N SER A 113 13.55 6.46 13.05
CA SER A 113 12.26 6.01 13.58
C SER A 113 12.14 6.31 15.08
N ARG A 114 10.95 6.74 15.49
CA ARG A 114 10.52 7.00 16.87
C ARG A 114 9.09 6.51 17.05
N THR A 115 8.61 6.56 18.29
CA THR A 115 7.24 6.17 18.61
C THR A 115 6.49 7.38 19.13
N LEU A 116 5.32 7.66 18.58
CA LEU A 116 4.35 8.58 19.18
C LEU A 116 3.51 7.82 20.19
N CYS A 117 3.27 8.42 21.34
CA CYS A 117 2.52 7.88 22.46
C CYS A 117 1.31 8.76 22.75
N LYS A 118 0.14 8.13 22.86
CA LYS A 118 -1.08 8.77 23.34
C LYS A 118 -1.12 8.75 24.87
N THR A 119 -1.22 9.92 25.49
CA THR A 119 -1.62 10.03 26.90
C THR A 119 -3.10 9.68 27.05
N GLY A 120 -3.43 8.83 28.02
CA GLY A 120 -4.79 8.39 28.31
C GLY A 120 -5.02 8.16 29.81
N PHE A 121 -6.23 7.76 30.18
CA PHE A 121 -6.57 7.44 31.56
C PHE A 121 -5.76 6.26 32.14
N GLY A 122 -5.27 5.37 31.28
CA GLY A 122 -4.40 4.24 31.67
C GLY A 122 -2.92 4.60 31.80
N GLY A 123 -2.53 5.86 31.61
CA GLY A 123 -1.16 6.33 31.71
C GLY A 123 -0.62 7.03 30.46
N CYS A 124 0.69 7.12 30.38
CA CYS A 124 1.39 7.98 29.42
C CYS A 124 1.41 7.48 27.97
N CYS A 125 1.28 6.18 27.74
CA CYS A 125 1.36 5.60 26.39
C CYS A 125 0.34 4.48 26.24
N VAL A 126 -0.95 4.86 26.24
CA VAL A 126 -2.05 3.88 26.08
C VAL A 126 -2.21 3.41 24.65
N ARG A 127 -1.63 4.14 23.69
CA ARG A 127 -1.59 3.80 22.27
C ARG A 127 -0.31 4.33 21.64
N GLN A 128 0.20 3.60 20.65
CA GLN A 128 1.43 3.91 19.93
C GLN A 128 1.15 4.14 18.45
N TYR A 129 1.95 5.02 17.84
CA TYR A 129 2.02 5.22 16.40
C TYR A 129 3.47 5.33 15.96
N ASP A 130 3.75 4.90 14.74
CA ASP A 130 5.08 5.07 14.15
C ASP A 130 5.32 6.52 13.76
N LEU A 131 6.53 7.01 14.02
CA LEU A 131 7.01 8.32 13.61
C LEU A 131 8.36 8.16 12.92
N GLN A 132 8.52 8.83 11.77
CA GLN A 132 9.85 9.17 11.29
C GLN A 132 10.13 10.65 11.55
N ILE A 133 11.33 10.95 12.01
CA ILE A 133 11.76 12.32 12.33
C ILE A 133 13.14 12.57 11.75
N LYS A 134 13.39 13.79 11.27
CA LYS A 134 14.70 14.25 10.83
C LYS A 134 14.97 15.66 11.33
N ASN A 135 16.21 15.90 11.73
CA ASN A 135 16.72 17.22 12.08
C ASN A 135 17.28 17.90 10.82
N CYS A 136 16.72 19.04 10.45
CA CYS A 136 17.13 19.83 9.28
C CYS A 136 18.07 21.00 9.64
N GLY A 137 18.55 21.06 10.88
CA GLY A 137 19.42 22.10 11.42
C GLY A 137 18.63 23.23 12.10
N THR A 138 17.74 23.90 11.37
CA THR A 138 16.92 25.01 11.91
C THR A 138 15.55 24.57 12.42
N SER A 139 15.10 23.39 12.03
CA SER A 139 13.76 22.87 12.30
C SER A 139 13.77 21.35 12.21
N TYR A 140 12.68 20.72 12.63
CA TYR A 140 12.48 19.29 12.47
C TYR A 140 11.37 19.02 11.47
N VAL A 141 11.51 17.91 10.75
CA VAL A 141 10.44 17.35 9.92
C VAL A 141 10.00 16.01 10.47
N TYR A 142 8.70 15.78 10.42
CA TYR A 142 8.01 14.67 11.04
C TYR A 142 7.13 14.01 10.00
N CYS A 143 7.34 12.72 9.75
CA CYS A 143 6.38 11.95 8.99
C CYS A 143 5.27 11.46 9.91
N LEU A 144 4.10 12.07 9.77
CA LEU A 144 2.99 11.87 10.69
C LEU A 144 1.93 10.94 10.09
N PRO A 145 1.40 9.98 10.87
CA PRO A 145 0.21 9.24 10.48
C PRO A 145 -1.06 10.06 10.76
N ALA A 146 -2.16 9.63 10.15
CA ALA A 146 -3.49 9.99 10.64
C ALA A 146 -3.75 9.27 11.97
N LEU A 147 -4.22 10.01 12.98
CA LEU A 147 -4.65 9.41 14.24
C LEU A 147 -5.99 8.68 14.06
N ASP A 148 -6.38 7.85 15.01
CA ASP A 148 -7.58 7.01 14.91
C ASP A 148 -8.83 7.61 15.55
N SER A 149 -8.68 8.52 16.52
CA SER A 149 -9.82 9.06 17.27
C SER A 149 -9.70 10.56 17.51
N CYS A 150 -10.77 11.15 18.05
CA CYS A 150 -10.83 12.56 18.43
C CYS A 150 -11.41 12.68 19.84
N PRO A 151 -11.03 13.73 20.60
CA PRO A 151 -10.07 14.79 20.23
C PRO A 151 -8.64 14.44 20.67
N GLU A 152 -7.81 14.05 19.70
CA GLU A 152 -6.39 13.69 19.85
C GLU A 152 -5.52 14.64 19.01
N ARG A 153 -4.39 15.09 19.57
CA ARG A 153 -3.44 15.96 18.85
C ARG A 153 -2.00 15.76 19.28
N LEU A 154 -1.08 15.88 18.33
CA LEU A 154 0.35 16.03 18.60
C LEU A 154 0.64 17.36 19.29
N CYS A 155 1.33 17.25 20.42
CA CYS A 155 1.84 18.36 21.20
C CYS A 155 3.14 18.89 20.61
N PHE A 156 3.20 20.20 20.38
CA PHE A 156 4.41 20.89 19.94
C PHE A 156 4.65 22.10 20.85
N GLY A 157 5.84 22.19 21.44
CA GLY A 157 6.25 23.28 22.33
C GLY A 157 5.62 23.18 23.73
N THR A 158 6.28 23.76 24.73
CA THR A 158 5.82 23.69 26.13
C THR A 158 5.04 24.92 26.59
N ASN A 159 5.32 26.10 26.02
CA ASN A 159 4.73 27.38 26.43
C ASN A 159 4.33 28.23 25.22
N GLY A 160 3.04 28.24 24.88
CA GLY A 160 2.46 29.05 23.81
C GLY A 160 1.29 29.91 24.27
N THR A 161 0.76 30.73 23.36
CA THR A 161 -0.31 31.71 23.63
C THR A 161 -1.70 31.10 23.77
N CYS A 162 -1.88 29.83 23.39
CA CYS A 162 -3.16 29.10 23.45
C CYS A 162 -4.32 29.79 22.71
N GLU A 163 -3.97 30.57 21.70
CA GLU A 163 -4.95 31.22 20.84
C GLU A 163 -5.63 30.16 19.97
N TYR A 164 -6.96 30.23 19.90
CA TYR A 164 -7.77 29.46 18.96
C TYR A 164 -8.26 30.41 17.86
N PRO A 165 -8.41 29.95 16.61
CA PRO A 165 -8.92 30.78 15.54
C PRO A 165 -10.31 31.27 15.93
N THR A 166 -10.47 32.57 16.11
CA THR A 166 -11.79 33.17 16.37
C THR A 166 -12.49 33.29 15.02
N THR A 167 -13.73 32.82 14.91
CA THR A 167 -14.56 32.89 13.69
C THR A 167 -14.81 34.31 13.14
N VAL A 168 -14.25 35.36 13.77
CA VAL A 168 -14.55 36.78 13.52
C VAL A 168 -13.40 37.52 12.79
N ALA A 169 -12.24 36.92 12.55
CA ALA A 169 -11.11 37.58 11.88
C ALA A 169 -10.97 37.28 10.37
N ILE A 170 -12.06 37.00 9.66
CA ILE A 170 -12.11 37.07 8.19
C ILE A 170 -13.08 38.19 7.79
N THR A 171 -12.81 39.41 8.24
CA THR A 171 -13.44 40.61 7.69
C THR A 171 -12.44 41.73 7.61
N THR A 172 -11.28 41.46 7.01
CA THR A 172 -10.44 42.54 6.51
C THR A 172 -11.01 42.94 5.16
N THR A 173 -11.65 44.11 5.15
CA THR A 173 -12.05 44.90 3.98
C THR A 173 -10.87 45.07 3.03
N VAL A 174 -10.71 44.12 2.11
CA VAL A 174 -10.07 44.38 0.82
C VAL A 174 -11.20 44.36 -0.20
N ALA A 175 -11.49 45.53 -0.77
CA ALA A 175 -12.31 45.61 -1.97
C ALA A 175 -11.59 44.85 -3.09
N ILE A 176 -11.95 43.59 -3.28
CA ILE A 176 -11.55 42.81 -4.46
C ILE A 176 -12.79 42.59 -5.29
N THR A 177 -12.80 43.27 -6.43
CA THR A 177 -13.69 43.05 -7.56
C THR A 177 -13.62 41.59 -8.00
N THR A 178 -14.77 40.90 -7.99
CA THR A 178 -15.13 39.70 -8.77
C THR A 178 -14.09 38.57 -8.93
N THR A 179 -14.33 37.42 -8.28
CA THR A 179 -14.77 36.13 -8.91
C THR A 179 -14.48 34.92 -8.00
N ALA A 180 -15.48 34.04 -7.90
CA ALA A 180 -15.42 32.62 -7.51
C ALA A 180 -14.95 32.26 -6.08
N VAL A 181 -15.93 32.12 -5.18
CA VAL A 181 -15.87 31.14 -4.08
C VAL A 181 -15.90 29.75 -4.74
N VAL A 182 -14.76 29.07 -4.82
CA VAL A 182 -14.72 27.64 -5.18
C VAL A 182 -14.56 26.83 -3.90
N ASP A 183 -15.58 26.01 -3.70
CA ASP A 183 -15.80 25.00 -2.68
C ASP A 183 -14.63 24.01 -2.49
N SER A 184 -13.88 24.16 -1.40
CA SER A 184 -12.80 23.25 -0.99
C SER A 184 -13.30 21.89 -0.47
N THR A 185 -14.61 21.68 -0.30
CA THR A 185 -15.17 20.40 0.17
C THR A 185 -15.49 19.45 -0.98
N VAL A 186 -15.74 19.98 -2.19
CA VAL A 186 -15.93 19.20 -3.40
C VAL A 186 -14.60 18.55 -3.84
N SER A 187 -13.48 19.27 -3.79
CA SER A 187 -12.17 18.77 -4.22
C SER A 187 -11.64 17.59 -3.38
N LEU A 188 -11.83 17.61 -2.06
CA LEU A 188 -11.40 16.51 -1.18
C LEU A 188 -12.32 15.29 -1.26
N ARG A 189 -13.64 15.49 -1.44
CA ARG A 189 -14.59 14.40 -1.66
C ARG A 189 -14.32 13.72 -3.00
N GLU A 190 -14.05 14.52 -4.03
CA GLU A 190 -13.74 14.05 -5.38
C GLU A 190 -12.38 13.34 -5.44
N TYR A 191 -11.36 13.85 -4.74
CA TYR A 191 -10.07 13.17 -4.57
C TYR A 191 -10.18 11.86 -3.78
N ARG A 192 -10.94 11.82 -2.67
CA ARG A 192 -11.18 10.58 -1.90
C ARG A 192 -11.95 9.55 -2.69
N ASN A 193 -12.93 9.98 -3.48
CA ASN A 193 -13.67 9.13 -4.38
C ASN A 193 -12.77 8.62 -5.51
N LEU A 194 -11.87 9.44 -6.05
CA LEU A 194 -10.91 9.05 -7.07
C LEU A 194 -9.91 8.01 -6.54
N LYS A 195 -9.33 8.24 -5.35
CA LYS A 195 -8.42 7.28 -4.69
C LYS A 195 -9.13 5.96 -4.37
N THR A 196 -10.36 6.02 -3.85
CA THR A 196 -11.16 4.82 -3.57
C THR A 196 -11.51 4.06 -4.86
N ARG A 197 -11.95 4.75 -5.91
CA ARG A 197 -12.26 4.15 -7.22
C ARG A 197 -11.03 3.52 -7.86
N TYR A 198 -9.88 4.19 -7.76
CA TYR A 198 -8.61 3.72 -8.27
C TYR A 198 -8.14 2.45 -7.55
N VAL A 199 -8.21 2.42 -6.21
CA VAL A 199 -7.88 1.23 -5.42
C VAL A 199 -8.82 0.05 -5.73
N VAL A 200 -10.14 0.30 -5.81
CA VAL A 200 -11.12 -0.73 -6.17
C VAL A 200 -10.87 -1.26 -7.59
N ALA A 201 -10.53 -0.39 -8.55
CA ALA A 201 -10.18 -0.80 -9.90
C ALA A 201 -8.93 -1.69 -9.95
N ILE A 202 -7.89 -1.36 -9.19
CA ILE A 202 -6.67 -2.19 -9.08
C ILE A 202 -7.02 -3.56 -8.50
N VAL A 203 -7.76 -3.62 -7.40
CA VAL A 203 -8.16 -4.90 -6.78
C VAL A 203 -9.00 -5.74 -7.74
N ALA A 204 -9.94 -5.12 -8.47
CA ALA A 204 -10.74 -5.82 -9.47
C ALA A 204 -9.88 -6.39 -10.61
N VAL A 205 -8.91 -5.62 -11.13
CA VAL A 205 -7.98 -6.10 -12.16
C VAL A 205 -7.13 -7.26 -11.63
N ILE A 206 -6.65 -7.20 -10.39
CA ILE A 206 -5.90 -8.30 -9.76
C ILE A 206 -6.77 -9.57 -9.69
N LEU A 207 -8.01 -9.46 -9.21
CA LEU A 207 -8.92 -10.61 -9.13
C LEU A 207 -9.26 -11.17 -10.53
N LEU A 208 -9.38 -10.31 -11.54
CA LEU A 208 -9.56 -10.74 -12.93
C LEU A 208 -8.34 -11.47 -13.49
N VAL A 209 -7.12 -10.98 -13.22
CA VAL A 209 -5.89 -11.65 -13.66
C VAL A 209 -5.72 -13.00 -12.95
N ILE A 210 -5.99 -13.08 -11.65
CA ILE A 210 -5.96 -14.34 -10.89
C ILE A 210 -7.00 -15.32 -11.43
N SER A 211 -8.23 -14.87 -11.70
CA SER A 211 -9.28 -15.76 -12.22
C SER A 211 -8.99 -16.22 -13.66
N LEU A 212 -8.51 -15.35 -14.55
CA LEU A 212 -8.14 -15.71 -15.92
C LEU A 212 -6.93 -16.65 -15.97
N SER A 213 -5.93 -16.45 -15.11
CA SER A 213 -4.79 -17.37 -15.00
C SER A 213 -5.20 -18.72 -14.42
N GLY A 214 -6.06 -18.74 -13.40
CA GLY A 214 -6.67 -19.96 -12.87
C GLY A 214 -7.49 -20.73 -13.92
N PHE A 215 -8.28 -20.02 -14.71
CA PHE A 215 -9.05 -20.63 -15.79
C PHE A 215 -8.16 -21.19 -16.91
N ALA A 216 -7.13 -20.45 -17.34
CA ALA A 216 -6.20 -20.91 -18.37
C ALA A 216 -5.41 -22.15 -17.93
N THR A 217 -5.01 -22.23 -16.66
CA THR A 217 -4.33 -23.41 -16.10
C THR A 217 -5.27 -24.62 -16.01
N LEU A 218 -6.52 -24.44 -15.59
CA LEU A 218 -7.53 -25.49 -15.59
C LEU A 218 -7.84 -25.99 -17.01
N MET A 219 -8.02 -25.09 -17.97
CA MET A 219 -8.26 -25.44 -19.38
C MET A 219 -7.07 -26.19 -19.98
N SER A 220 -5.84 -25.76 -19.66
CA SER A 220 -4.62 -26.46 -20.09
C SER A 220 -4.54 -27.86 -19.47
N PHE A 221 -4.86 -28.01 -18.18
CA PHE A 221 -4.88 -29.31 -17.51
C PHE A 221 -5.95 -30.24 -18.09
N CYS A 222 -7.17 -29.75 -18.32
CA CYS A 222 -8.26 -30.48 -18.96
C CYS A 222 -7.90 -30.91 -20.39
N TYR A 223 -7.29 -30.00 -21.16
CA TYR A 223 -6.81 -30.28 -22.50
C TYR A 223 -5.75 -31.39 -22.51
N ILE A 224 -4.78 -31.35 -21.59
CA ILE A 224 -3.75 -32.39 -21.43
C ILE A 224 -4.39 -33.73 -21.05
N LYS A 225 -5.36 -33.74 -20.12
CA LYS A 225 -6.05 -34.97 -19.69
C LYS A 225 -6.87 -35.60 -20.81
N LYS A 226 -7.59 -34.78 -21.60
CA LYS A 226 -8.33 -35.22 -22.79
C LYS A 226 -7.40 -35.85 -23.83
N ARG A 227 -6.30 -35.17 -24.16
CA ARG A 227 -5.24 -35.68 -25.05
C ARG A 227 -4.65 -37.02 -24.59
N ARG A 228 -4.46 -37.23 -23.28
CA ARG A 228 -3.97 -38.52 -22.75
C ARG A 228 -4.98 -39.63 -22.97
N LYS A 229 -6.25 -39.38 -22.66
CA LYS A 229 -7.34 -40.35 -22.87
C LYS A 229 -7.54 -40.70 -24.35
N ASP A 230 -7.46 -39.71 -25.25
CA ASP A 230 -7.56 -39.95 -26.70
C ASP A 230 -6.40 -40.81 -27.22
N ARG A 231 -5.19 -40.65 -26.65
CA ARG A 231 -4.03 -41.50 -26.97
C ARG A 231 -4.22 -42.94 -26.48
N GLU A 232 -4.70 -43.11 -25.25
CA GLU A 232 -5.02 -44.44 -24.70
C GLU A 232 -6.06 -45.16 -25.57
N ILE A 233 -7.14 -44.47 -25.97
CA ILE A 233 -8.17 -45.01 -26.88
C ILE A 233 -7.58 -45.35 -28.26
N SER A 234 -6.70 -44.50 -28.80
CA SER A 234 -6.07 -44.78 -30.09
C SER A 234 -5.15 -46.00 -30.05
N GLN A 235 -4.44 -46.22 -28.94
CA GLN A 235 -3.60 -47.41 -28.76
C GLN A 235 -4.45 -48.68 -28.64
N SER A 236 -5.53 -48.65 -27.86
CA SER A 236 -6.45 -49.80 -27.74
C SER A 236 -7.15 -50.15 -29.06
N ARG A 237 -7.46 -49.16 -29.92
CA ARG A 237 -8.03 -49.43 -31.26
C ARG A 237 -7.02 -50.04 -32.23
N VAL A 238 -5.75 -49.65 -32.14
CA VAL A 238 -4.67 -50.25 -32.96
C VAL A 238 -4.44 -51.70 -32.54
N GLU A 239 -4.45 -51.99 -31.23
CA GLU A 239 -4.27 -53.33 -30.68
C GLU A 239 -5.44 -54.28 -31.06
N LEU A 240 -6.68 -53.76 -31.09
CA LEU A 240 -7.84 -54.52 -31.57
C LEU A 240 -7.81 -54.77 -33.09
N ALA A 241 -7.33 -53.81 -33.89
CA ALA A 241 -7.21 -53.95 -35.34
C ALA A 241 -6.09 -54.92 -35.76
N THR A 242 -5.02 -55.04 -34.98
CA THR A 242 -3.95 -56.02 -35.22
C THR A 242 -4.38 -57.46 -34.97
N ASP A 243 -5.40 -57.69 -34.15
CA ASP A 243 -5.95 -59.02 -33.87
C ASP A 243 -6.87 -59.50 -35.02
N GLU A 244 -7.58 -58.59 -35.70
CA GLU A 244 -8.47 -58.93 -36.83
C GLU A 244 -7.71 -59.22 -38.15
N THR A 245 -6.48 -58.73 -38.33
CA THR A 245 -5.66 -59.02 -39.53
C THR A 245 -4.76 -60.25 -39.37
N GLY A 246 -4.85 -60.96 -38.24
CA GLY A 246 -4.00 -62.08 -37.87
C GLY A 246 -4.50 -63.47 -38.28
N VAL A 247 -5.26 -63.60 -39.37
CA VAL A 247 -5.61 -64.92 -39.95
C VAL A 247 -5.37 -64.91 -41.45
N GLU A 248 -4.60 -65.90 -41.91
CA GLU A 248 -4.46 -66.41 -43.28
C GLU A 248 -3.22 -65.98 -44.10
N SER A 249 -2.17 -66.81 -44.06
CA SER A 249 -1.73 -67.67 -45.19
C SER A 249 -0.24 -68.05 -45.12
N ASN A 250 0.07 -69.17 -44.46
CA ASN A 250 1.32 -69.90 -44.72
C ASN A 250 1.12 -70.77 -45.96
N GLY A 251 1.42 -70.22 -47.15
CA GLY A 251 1.52 -70.96 -48.41
C GLY A 251 2.95 -70.93 -48.95
N SER A 252 3.68 -72.03 -48.78
CA SER A 252 5.00 -72.23 -49.40
C SER A 252 4.91 -72.26 -50.93
N PRO A 253 5.85 -71.65 -51.68
CA PRO A 253 5.90 -71.78 -53.13
C PRO A 253 6.70 -73.04 -53.57
N PRO A 254 6.38 -73.68 -54.71
CA PRO A 254 7.06 -74.87 -55.18
C PRO A 254 8.37 -74.56 -55.91
N HIS A 255 9.37 -75.41 -55.65
CA HIS A 255 10.65 -75.46 -56.35
C HIS A 255 10.46 -75.87 -57.81
N LEU A 256 10.97 -75.08 -58.76
CA LEU A 256 11.17 -75.50 -60.16
C LEU A 256 12.66 -75.57 -60.47
N HIS A 257 13.07 -76.75 -60.96
CA HIS A 257 14.43 -77.10 -61.34
C HIS A 257 14.61 -76.89 -62.85
N PHE A 258 15.64 -76.15 -63.26
CA PHE A 258 16.08 -76.09 -64.66
C PHE A 258 17.61 -76.19 -64.71
N GLN A 259 18.10 -77.22 -65.41
CA GLN A 259 19.50 -77.45 -65.78
C GLN A 259 19.73 -76.95 -67.22
N PRO A 260 20.84 -76.27 -67.53
CA PRO A 260 21.24 -76.00 -68.92
C PRO A 260 22.22 -77.06 -69.46
N LYS A 261 22.18 -77.27 -70.77
CA LYS A 261 23.21 -77.96 -71.57
C LYS A 261 24.37 -77.02 -71.87
#